data_AF-A0A817HWJ0-F1
#
_entry.id   AF-A0A817HWJ0-F1
#
_cell.length_a   1.000
_cell.length_b   1.000
_cell.length_c   1.000
_cell.angle_alpha   90.00
_cell.angle_beta   90.00
_cell.angle_gamma   90.00
#
_symmetry.space_group_name_H-M   'P 1'
#
loop_
_entity.id
_entity.type
_entity.pdbx_description
1 polymer ?
#
loop_
_entity_poly.entity_id
_entity_poly.type
_entity_poly.pdbx_seq_one_letter_code
_entity_poly.pdbx_strand_id
1 'polypeptide(L)'
;MVVIDLLDNVPKGSHIFVDNYFASLKLLDYMTALGYGLTCILRSNRIGNCPIESEKSMLKQPRGHYDYLVSSDKKMIIVGWQDNRRVLIASNVIGIEPITQLSRWIKKQRKKNYIDAP
;
A
#
# COMPACT_ATOMS: atom_id res chain seq x y z
N MET A 1 -7.16 -2.26 -20.57
CA MET A 1 -6.96 -1.44 -19.35
C MET A 1 -5.46 -1.22 -19.29
N VAL A 2 -4.93 0.00 -19.35
CA VAL A 2 -3.51 0.25 -19.69
C VAL A 2 -2.51 -0.69 -18.98
N VAL A 3 -2.69 -0.94 -17.68
CA VAL A 3 -1.82 -1.88 -16.93
C VAL A 3 -1.88 -3.29 -17.51
N ILE A 4 -3.06 -3.84 -17.77
CA ILE A 4 -3.24 -5.19 -18.32
C ILE A 4 -2.67 -5.29 -19.73
N ASP A 5 -2.88 -4.26 -20.53
CA ASP A 5 -2.41 -4.22 -21.92
C ASP A 5 -0.86 -4.23 -21.98
N LEU A 6 -0.19 -3.71 -20.94
CA LEU A 6 1.26 -3.75 -20.79
C LEU A 6 1.81 -5.09 -20.27
N LEU A 7 0.94 -6.01 -19.80
CA LEU A 7 1.35 -7.30 -19.23
C LEU A 7 1.36 -8.45 -20.25
N ASP A 8 1.04 -8.18 -21.52
CA ASP A 8 0.84 -9.19 -22.56
C ASP A 8 1.99 -10.23 -22.67
N ASN A 9 3.23 -9.79 -22.46
CA ASN A 9 4.42 -10.65 -22.51
C ASN A 9 5.10 -10.84 -21.14
N VAL A 10 4.41 -10.51 -20.05
CA VAL A 10 4.94 -10.65 -18.69
C VAL A 10 4.55 -12.03 -18.13
N PRO A 11 5.53 -12.85 -17.69
CA PRO A 11 5.26 -14.19 -17.16
C PRO A 11 4.28 -14.17 -15.99
N LYS A 12 3.33 -15.12 -15.97
CA LYS A 12 2.44 -15.32 -14.82
C LYS A 12 3.26 -15.64 -13.56
N GLY A 13 2.75 -15.23 -12.40
CA GLY A 13 3.51 -15.29 -11.15
C GLY A 13 4.50 -14.14 -10.93
N SER A 14 4.70 -13.26 -11.91
CA SER A 14 5.46 -12.02 -11.69
C SER A 14 4.79 -11.12 -10.66
N HIS A 15 5.60 -10.38 -9.91
CA HIS A 15 5.14 -9.35 -8.99
C HIS A 15 5.27 -7.96 -9.60
N ILE A 16 4.12 -7.32 -9.82
CA ILE A 16 4.00 -6.03 -10.49
C ILE A 16 3.89 -4.91 -9.44
N PHE A 17 4.55 -3.79 -9.70
CA PHE A 17 4.43 -2.57 -8.90
C PHE A 17 3.76 -1.48 -9.72
N VAL A 18 2.66 -0.92 -9.20
CA VAL A 18 1.86 0.07 -9.92
C VAL A 18 1.80 1.40 -9.16
N ASP A 19 2.10 2.47 -9.88
CA ASP A 19 1.97 3.83 -9.38
C ASP A 19 0.51 4.20 -9.10
N ASN A 20 0.32 5.17 -8.20
CA ASN A 20 -0.98 5.62 -7.78
C ASN A 20 -1.92 6.03 -8.92
N TYR A 21 -1.42 6.47 -10.09
CA TYR A 21 -2.27 6.90 -11.20
C TYR A 21 -3.15 5.77 -11.72
N PHE A 22 -2.60 4.56 -11.83
CA PHE A 22 -3.29 3.39 -12.39
C PHE A 22 -3.87 2.45 -11.32
N ALA A 23 -3.51 2.65 -10.06
CA ALA A 23 -3.90 1.78 -8.94
C ALA A 23 -5.39 1.85 -8.59
N SER A 24 -6.05 0.71 -8.41
CA SER A 24 -7.39 0.62 -7.82
C SER A 24 -7.59 -0.74 -7.16
N LEU A 25 -8.53 -0.84 -6.21
CA LEU A 25 -8.86 -2.13 -5.60
C LEU A 25 -9.40 -3.13 -6.64
N LYS A 26 -10.20 -2.68 -7.60
CA LYS A 26 -10.67 -3.52 -8.70
C LYS A 26 -9.54 -4.08 -9.57
N LEU A 27 -8.49 -3.29 -9.81
CA LEU A 27 -7.30 -3.77 -10.52
C LEU A 27 -6.59 -4.86 -9.69
N LEU A 28 -6.47 -4.66 -8.38
CA LEU A 28 -5.87 -5.65 -7.48
C LEU A 28 -6.66 -6.97 -7.47
N ASP A 29 -7.98 -6.91 -7.39
CA ASP A 29 -8.86 -8.08 -7.50
C ASP A 29 -8.66 -8.81 -8.83
N TYR A 30 -8.64 -8.06 -9.93
CA TYR A 30 -8.48 -8.62 -11.28
C TYR A 30 -7.11 -9.28 -11.47
N MET A 31 -6.04 -8.64 -11.00
CA MET A 31 -4.68 -9.20 -11.04
C MET A 31 -4.56 -10.49 -10.22
N THR A 32 -5.23 -10.53 -9.06
CA THR A 32 -5.34 -11.74 -8.23
C THR A 32 -5.99 -12.88 -9.01
N ALA A 33 -7.10 -12.61 -9.71
CA ALA A 33 -7.79 -13.61 -10.53
C ALA A 33 -6.95 -14.11 -11.72
N LEU A 34 -6.10 -13.24 -12.29
CA LEU A 34 -5.18 -13.60 -13.38
C LEU A 34 -3.92 -14.36 -12.91
N GLY A 35 -3.68 -14.45 -11.61
CA GLY A 35 -2.49 -15.10 -11.04
C GLY A 35 -1.23 -14.22 -11.07
N TYR A 36 -1.39 -12.90 -11.03
CA TYR A 36 -0.29 -11.95 -10.88
C TYR A 36 -0.23 -11.40 -9.46
N GLY A 37 0.98 -11.27 -8.93
CA GLY A 37 1.23 -10.45 -7.75
C GLY A 37 1.15 -8.98 -8.14
N LEU A 38 0.48 -8.16 -7.34
CA LEU A 38 0.42 -6.71 -7.51
C LEU A 38 0.60 -6.04 -6.15
N THR A 39 1.50 -5.05 -6.10
CA THR A 39 1.54 -4.04 -5.03
C THR A 39 1.37 -2.66 -5.64
N CYS A 40 0.52 -1.82 -5.04
CA CYS A 40 0.23 -0.51 -5.57
C CYS A 40 0.01 0.54 -4.46
N ILE A 41 0.24 1.80 -4.81
CA ILE A 41 -0.06 2.94 -3.93
C ILE A 41 -1.48 3.42 -4.23
N LEU A 42 -2.36 3.46 -3.24
CA LEU A 42 -3.73 3.92 -3.42
C LEU A 42 -3.87 5.41 -3.07
N ARG A 43 -4.75 6.11 -3.79
CA ARG A 43 -5.25 7.43 -3.36
C ARG A 43 -6.39 7.23 -2.36
N SER A 44 -6.53 8.15 -1.41
CA SER A 44 -7.60 8.12 -0.38
C SER A 44 -9.01 8.02 -0.97
N ASN A 45 -9.26 8.54 -2.18
CA ASN A 45 -10.57 8.45 -2.83
C ASN A 45 -10.81 7.13 -3.60
N ARG A 46 -9.87 6.18 -3.56
CA ARG A 46 -9.94 4.90 -4.30
C ARG A 46 -10.16 3.68 -3.39
N ILE A 47 -10.34 3.89 -2.09
CA ILE A 47 -10.59 2.83 -1.10
C ILE A 47 -12.08 2.69 -0.71
N GLY A 48 -12.96 3.53 -1.25
CA GLY A 48 -14.40 3.47 -0.97
C GLY A 48 -14.71 3.56 0.53
N ASN A 49 -15.49 2.60 1.04
CA ASN A 49 -15.88 2.50 2.45
C ASN A 49 -14.95 1.59 3.28
N CYS A 50 -13.72 1.34 2.81
CA CYS A 50 -12.75 0.55 3.57
C CYS A 50 -12.51 1.21 4.94
N PRO A 51 -12.73 0.49 6.07
CA PRO A 51 -12.69 1.08 7.41
C PRO A 51 -11.25 1.26 7.96
N ILE A 52 -10.28 1.53 7.09
CA ILE A 52 -8.89 1.77 7.47
C ILE A 52 -8.76 3.17 8.11
N GLU A 53 -7.86 3.32 9.08
CA GLU A 53 -7.66 4.57 9.81
C GLU A 53 -7.56 5.79 8.87
N SER A 54 -8.45 6.76 9.07
CA SER A 54 -8.52 7.95 8.22
C SER A 54 -7.23 8.78 8.25
N GLU A 55 -6.97 9.54 7.17
CA GLU A 55 -5.81 10.45 7.10
C GLU A 55 -5.78 11.44 8.26
N LYS A 56 -6.94 11.92 8.71
CA LYS A 56 -7.07 12.83 9.86
C LYS A 56 -6.73 12.15 11.19
N SER A 57 -7.03 10.86 11.35
CA SER A 57 -6.65 10.07 12.53
C SER A 57 -5.14 9.85 12.55
N MET A 58 -4.61 9.30 11.46
CA MET A 58 -3.19 8.95 11.36
C MET A 58 -2.26 10.17 11.45
N LEU A 59 -2.69 11.35 10.98
CA LEU A 59 -1.89 12.57 11.11
C LEU A 59 -1.61 12.97 12.57
N LYS A 60 -2.43 12.50 13.52
CA LYS A 60 -2.20 12.70 14.96
C LYS A 60 -1.24 11.69 15.57
N GLN A 61 -0.99 10.59 14.87
CA GLN A 61 -0.11 9.52 15.30
C GLN A 61 1.37 9.85 15.00
N PRO A 62 2.33 9.23 15.71
CA PRO A 62 3.73 9.39 15.38
C PRO A 62 4.04 8.89 13.97
N ARG A 63 5.09 9.47 13.35
CA ARG A 63 5.60 9.00 12.08
C ARG A 63 6.13 7.58 12.23
N GLY A 64 5.74 6.67 11.34
CA GLY A 64 5.98 5.24 11.45
C GLY A 64 4.76 4.46 11.93
N HIS A 65 3.74 5.12 12.51
CA HIS A 65 2.47 4.46 12.85
C HIS A 65 1.83 3.84 11.60
N TYR A 66 1.26 2.65 11.74
CA TYR A 66 0.53 2.00 10.67
C TYR A 66 -0.74 1.34 11.18
N ASP A 67 -1.69 1.22 10.26
CA ASP A 67 -2.91 0.43 10.40
C ASP A 67 -3.03 -0.45 9.15
N TYR A 68 -3.63 -1.63 9.27
CA TYR A 68 -3.81 -2.51 8.13
C TYR A 68 -5.09 -3.31 8.24
N LEU A 69 -5.65 -3.62 7.07
CA LEU A 69 -6.82 -4.46 6.92
C LEU A 69 -6.55 -5.54 5.90
N VAL A 70 -6.93 -6.76 6.24
CA VAL A 70 -6.90 -7.91 5.34
C VAL A 70 -8.32 -8.18 4.86
N SER A 71 -8.47 -8.47 3.56
CA SER A 71 -9.76 -8.85 2.99
C SER A 71 -10.32 -10.10 3.67
N SER A 72 -11.65 -10.26 3.65
CA SER A 72 -12.31 -11.40 4.30
C SER A 72 -11.84 -12.76 3.75
N ASP A 73 -11.49 -12.81 2.47
CA ASP A 73 -10.94 -13.99 1.80
C ASP A 73 -9.42 -14.15 1.97
N LYS A 74 -8.78 -13.24 2.73
CA LYS A 74 -7.34 -13.22 3.03
C LYS A 74 -6.43 -13.15 1.81
N LYS A 75 -6.94 -12.70 0.66
CA LYS A 75 -6.15 -12.58 -0.57
C LYS A 75 -5.46 -11.24 -0.71
N MET A 76 -5.94 -10.21 -0.01
CA MET A 76 -5.47 -8.85 -0.17
C MET A 76 -5.30 -8.17 1.18
N ILE A 77 -4.36 -7.24 1.22
CA ILE A 77 -4.12 -6.36 2.34
C ILE A 77 -4.10 -4.91 1.86
N ILE A 78 -4.61 -4.01 2.70
CA ILE A 78 -4.44 -2.57 2.58
C ILE A 78 -3.72 -2.12 3.85
N VAL A 79 -2.65 -1.35 3.68
CA VAL A 79 -1.84 -0.77 4.76
C VAL A 79 -1.91 0.74 4.64
N GLY A 80 -2.28 1.40 5.74
CA GLY A 80 -2.10 2.83 5.94
C GLY A 80 -0.83 3.04 6.76
N TRP A 81 0.15 3.76 6.21
CA TRP A 81 1.40 4.06 6.90
C TRP A 81 1.60 5.58 7.02
N GLN A 82 1.88 6.05 8.23
CA GLN A 82 2.02 7.47 8.53
C GLN A 82 3.47 7.92 8.30
N ASP A 83 3.71 8.57 7.16
CA ASP A 83 4.94 9.32 6.92
C ASP A 83 4.72 10.82 7.24
N ASN A 84 5.12 11.74 6.35
CA ASN A 84 4.71 13.14 6.43
C ASN A 84 3.18 13.30 6.26
N ARG A 85 2.59 12.40 5.47
CA ARG A 85 1.15 12.19 5.30
C ARG A 85 0.92 10.68 5.24
N ARG A 86 -0.33 10.27 5.41
CA ARG A 86 -0.72 8.86 5.24
C ARG A 86 -0.44 8.40 3.82
N VAL A 87 0.32 7.32 3.69
CA VAL A 87 0.48 6.55 2.47
C VAL A 87 -0.44 5.34 2.56
N LEU A 88 -1.22 5.08 1.50
CA LEU A 88 -2.02 3.86 1.41
C LEU A 88 -1.35 2.92 0.41
N ILE A 89 -1.08 1.71 0.85
CA ILE A 89 -0.48 0.63 0.05
C ILE A 89 -1.48 -0.50 0.02
N ALA A 90 -1.63 -1.17 -1.13
CA ALA A 90 -2.38 -2.40 -1.21
C ALA A 90 -1.58 -3.47 -1.94
N SER A 91 -1.69 -4.71 -1.47
CA SER A 91 -1.00 -5.86 -2.04
C SER A 91 -1.86 -7.11 -1.98
N ASN A 92 -1.65 -8.02 -2.93
CA ASN A 92 -2.23 -9.37 -2.93
C ASN A 92 -1.20 -10.49 -2.69
N VAL A 93 0.05 -10.11 -2.38
CA VAL A 93 1.18 -11.04 -2.30
C VAL A 93 2.06 -10.80 -1.07
N ILE A 94 2.17 -9.54 -0.62
CA ILE A 94 2.99 -9.16 0.54
C ILE A 94 2.08 -8.77 1.71
N GLY A 95 2.42 -9.26 2.90
CA GLY A 95 1.76 -8.89 4.17
C GLY A 95 2.44 -7.68 4.84
N ILE A 96 2.34 -7.59 6.17
CA ILE A 96 2.98 -6.52 6.97
C ILE A 96 4.37 -6.87 7.48
N GLU A 97 4.77 -8.14 7.43
CA GLU A 97 6.08 -8.59 7.93
C GLU A 97 7.08 -8.77 6.77
N PRO A 98 8.38 -8.50 7.01
CA PRO A 98 8.96 -8.00 8.25
C PRO A 98 8.77 -6.48 8.42
N ILE A 99 8.47 -6.03 9.64
CA ILE A 99 8.59 -4.60 9.98
C ILE A 99 10.06 -4.20 9.96
N THR A 100 10.40 -3.18 9.16
CA THR A 100 11.77 -2.68 9.03
C THR A 100 11.91 -1.26 9.58
N GLN A 101 13.15 -0.85 9.86
CA GLN A 101 13.44 0.53 10.29
C GLN A 101 14.06 1.34 9.17
N LEU A 102 13.38 2.44 8.79
CA LEU A 102 13.83 3.35 7.75
C LEU A 102 14.35 4.66 8.33
N SER A 103 15.52 5.10 7.88
CA SER A 103 16.05 6.42 8.23
C SER A 103 15.28 7.52 7.49
N ARG A 104 14.56 8.36 8.24
CA ARG A 104 13.75 9.46 7.70
C ARG A 104 14.10 10.80 8.32
N TRP A 105 14.16 11.84 7.49
CA TRP A 105 14.33 13.21 7.95
C TRP A 105 13.05 13.74 8.61
N ILE A 106 13.13 14.10 9.88
CA ILE A 106 12.02 14.70 10.63
C ILE A 106 12.21 16.21 10.71
N LYS A 107 11.40 16.96 9.95
CA LYS A 107 11.49 18.42 9.84
C LYS A 107 11.44 19.13 11.20
N LYS A 108 10.55 18.71 12.10
CA LYS A 108 10.40 19.29 13.45
C LYS A 108 11.67 19.16 14.31
N GLN A 109 12.46 18.12 14.10
CA GLN A 109 13.67 17.84 14.88
C GLN A 109 14.96 18.19 14.13
N ARG A 110 14.87 18.53 12.83
CA ARG A 110 15.99 18.83 11.94
C ARG A 110 17.10 17.76 11.98
N LYS A 111 16.69 16.49 12.10
CA LYS A 111 17.58 15.33 12.13
C LYS A 111 16.90 14.11 11.50
N LYS A 112 17.70 13.09 11.19
CA LYS A 112 17.21 11.77 10.78
C LYS A 112 16.89 10.94 12.02
N ASN A 113 15.73 10.29 12.01
CA ASN A 113 15.37 9.26 12.97
C ASN A 113 15.01 7.98 12.21
N TYR A 114 15.13 6.85 12.89
CA TYR A 114 14.57 5.59 12.42
C TYR A 114 13.08 5.53 12.78
N ILE A 115 12.26 5.16 11.81
CA ILE A 115 10.83 4.91 11.98
C ILE A 115 10.50 3.53 11.46
N ASP A 116 9.50 2.90 12.05
CA ASP A 116 9.02 1.60 11.61
C ASP A 116 8.30 1.74 10.26
N ALA A 117 8.51 0.75 9.40
CA ALA A 117 7.94 0.64 8.07
C ALA A 117 7.50 -0.81 7.83
N PRO A 118 6.19 -1.06 7.74
CA PRO A 118 5.64 -2.35 7.32
C PRO A 118 5.78 -2.57 5.81
#